data_AF-A0A956ELV3-F1
#
_entry.id   AF-A0A956ELV3-F1
#
_cell.length_a   1.000
_cell.length_b   1.000
_cell.length_c   1.000
_cell.angle_alpha   90.00
_cell.angle_beta   90.00
_cell.angle_gamma   90.00
#
_symmetry.space_group_name_H-M   'P 1'
#
loop_
_entity.id
_entity.type
_entity.pdbx_description
1 polymer ?
#
loop_
_entity_poly.entity_id
_entity_poly.type
_entity_poly.pdbx_seq_one_letter_code
_entity_poly.pdbx_strand_id
1 'polypeptide(L)'
;MRRWCSPLLLAAVLGGAGSCGGRSTEPSTGTGGTAGAGGSGGGGTSVCELPAEGGMCNAYFPRWWFNAETQRCEPFVWGGCGGNGNNFESAEACVSGCAPESVSDVCQVVGCPEGDVCVYFSEQAGCGTPCVEGNGCPNGTHCSCGSSCPGCDDCGLVCRST
;
A
#
# COMPACT_ATOMS: atom_id res chain seq x y z
N MET A 1 -15.85 26.84 44.74
CA MET A 1 -15.73 27.10 46.19
C MET A 1 -14.43 26.48 46.68
N ARG A 2 -13.61 27.27 47.37
CA ARG A 2 -12.30 26.87 47.90
C ARG A 2 -12.44 25.68 48.85
N ARG A 3 -11.60 24.66 48.70
CA ARG A 3 -11.32 23.69 49.77
C ARG A 3 -9.82 23.43 49.81
N TRP A 4 -9.20 24.08 50.78
CA TRP A 4 -7.91 23.71 51.36
C TRP A 4 -8.21 23.11 52.74
N CYS A 5 -7.63 21.95 53.05
CA CYS A 5 -6.89 21.70 54.28
C CYS A 5 -6.20 20.33 54.23
N SER A 6 -4.86 20.39 54.32
CA SER A 6 -3.87 19.53 54.98
C SER A 6 -4.35 18.63 56.14
N PRO A 7 -3.50 17.77 56.77
CA PRO A 7 -2.08 17.44 56.53
C PRO A 7 -1.77 15.91 56.52
N LEU A 8 -0.49 15.59 56.24
CA LEU A 8 0.32 14.46 56.74
C LEU A 8 -0.32 13.49 57.76
N LEU A 9 -0.31 12.18 57.47
CA LEU A 9 0.62 11.17 58.05
C LEU A 9 0.03 9.73 57.99
N LEU A 10 0.99 8.80 57.91
CA LEU A 10 0.96 7.38 58.24
C LEU A 10 0.58 6.35 57.18
N ALA A 11 1.60 5.52 56.93
CA ALA A 11 1.63 4.29 56.18
C ALA A 11 0.71 3.20 56.77
N ALA A 12 0.10 2.41 55.89
CA ALA A 12 -0.25 1.02 56.16
C ALA A 12 -0.48 0.26 54.83
N VAL A 13 0.32 -0.80 54.65
CA VAL A 13 0.03 -2.13 54.09
C VAL A 13 -1.09 -2.34 53.05
N LEU A 14 -0.75 -3.28 52.15
CA LEU A 14 -1.57 -4.09 51.23
C LEU A 14 -1.50 -3.66 49.76
N GLY A 15 -1.18 -4.66 48.93
CA GLY A 15 -0.78 -4.52 47.55
C GLY A 15 -1.82 -3.92 46.62
N GLY A 16 -1.33 -3.51 45.45
CA GLY A 16 -2.15 -3.05 44.35
C GLY A 16 -1.26 -2.40 43.31
N ALA A 17 -1.19 -3.01 42.12
CA ALA A 17 -0.61 -2.39 40.95
C ALA A 17 -1.32 -1.06 40.67
N GLY A 18 -0.59 0.05 40.81
CA GLY A 18 -1.10 1.40 40.55
C GLY A 18 -0.81 1.81 39.11
N SER A 19 -1.76 1.58 38.22
CA SER A 19 -1.82 2.21 36.90
C SER A 19 -2.21 3.68 37.08
N CYS A 20 -1.48 4.62 36.47
CA CYS A 20 -1.90 6.02 36.38
C CYS A 20 -2.89 6.17 35.22
N GLY A 21 -4.16 6.38 35.57
CA GLY A 21 -5.19 6.83 34.63
C GLY A 21 -5.26 8.35 34.56
N GLY A 22 -5.54 8.86 33.36
CA GLY A 22 -6.01 10.22 33.12
C GLY A 22 -6.98 10.23 31.96
N ARG A 23 -8.28 10.08 32.23
CA ARG A 23 -9.39 10.16 31.26
C ARG A 23 -9.93 11.60 31.20
N SER A 24 -10.03 12.09 29.97
CA SER A 24 -11.21 12.71 29.36
C SER A 24 -12.03 13.70 30.18
N THR A 25 -12.06 14.95 29.70
CA THR A 25 -13.33 15.65 29.53
C THR A 25 -13.42 16.13 28.09
N GLU A 26 -14.25 15.43 27.33
CA GLU A 26 -14.81 15.87 26.06
C GLU A 26 -15.74 17.07 26.27
N PRO A 27 -16.10 17.76 25.19
CA PRO A 27 -17.50 17.72 24.82
C PRO A 27 -17.66 17.12 23.43
N SER A 28 -18.40 16.03 23.44
CA SER A 28 -18.98 15.33 22.31
C SER A 28 -20.02 16.21 21.63
N THR A 29 -19.69 16.70 20.43
CA THR A 29 -20.70 16.81 19.37
C THR A 29 -20.72 15.49 18.63
N GLY A 30 -21.67 14.64 19.04
CA GLY A 30 -22.02 13.46 18.28
C GLY A 30 -22.69 13.85 16.98
N THR A 31 -22.33 13.14 15.91
CA THR A 31 -23.32 12.52 15.05
C THR A 31 -22.69 11.28 14.45
N GLY A 32 -23.28 10.12 14.75
CA GLY A 32 -22.97 8.88 14.07
C GLY A 32 -23.39 8.92 12.61
N GLY A 33 -22.69 8.15 11.79
CA GLY A 33 -22.99 7.99 10.39
C GLY A 33 -22.07 6.94 9.78
N THR A 34 -22.36 5.66 10.05
CA THR A 34 -21.97 4.57 9.16
C THR A 34 -22.74 4.72 7.85
N ALA A 35 -22.05 5.05 6.76
CA ALA A 35 -22.52 4.79 5.41
C ALA A 35 -21.29 4.68 4.50
N GLY A 36 -21.04 3.46 4.03
CA GLY A 36 -20.42 3.29 2.74
C GLY A 36 -21.39 3.71 1.62
N ALA A 37 -20.86 3.66 0.41
CA ALA A 37 -21.46 3.92 -0.90
C ALA A 37 -21.32 5.34 -1.45
N GLY A 38 -20.64 5.39 -2.61
CA GLY A 38 -21.18 6.07 -3.79
C GLY A 38 -20.76 7.51 -3.95
N GLY A 39 -19.84 7.74 -4.90
CA GLY A 39 -19.41 9.09 -5.27
C GLY A 39 -20.48 9.93 -5.97
N SER A 40 -20.17 11.21 -6.13
CA SER A 40 -19.95 11.88 -7.43
C SER A 40 -20.14 13.39 -7.26
N GLY A 41 -19.31 14.19 -7.95
CA GLY A 41 -19.71 15.53 -8.36
C GLY A 41 -18.85 16.69 -7.86
N GLY A 42 -17.59 16.76 -8.32
CA GLY A 42 -16.84 18.00 -8.39
C GLY A 42 -16.08 18.02 -9.71
N GLY A 43 -16.58 18.76 -10.69
CA GLY A 43 -16.04 18.83 -12.06
C GLY A 43 -14.66 19.47 -12.15
N GLY A 44 -13.65 18.70 -11.76
CA GLY A 44 -12.27 18.82 -12.19
C GLY A 44 -11.84 17.42 -12.65
N THR A 45 -11.18 17.33 -13.80
CA THR A 45 -10.51 16.09 -14.23
C THR A 45 -9.70 15.56 -13.06
N SER A 46 -9.99 14.35 -12.60
CA SER A 46 -9.20 13.74 -11.53
C SER A 46 -7.76 13.66 -12.01
N VAL A 47 -6.78 13.80 -11.10
CA VAL A 47 -5.36 13.72 -11.45
C VAL A 47 -5.04 12.44 -12.25
N CYS A 48 -5.77 11.37 -11.96
CA CYS A 48 -5.67 10.06 -12.59
C CYS A 48 -6.18 10.02 -14.04
N GLU A 49 -6.96 10.99 -14.49
CA GLU A 49 -7.46 11.08 -15.87
C GLU A 49 -6.56 11.94 -16.77
N LEU A 50 -5.52 12.58 -16.21
CA LEU A 50 -4.59 13.41 -16.98
C LEU A 50 -3.58 12.54 -17.75
N PRO A 51 -3.14 12.94 -18.95
CA PRO A 51 -2.12 12.20 -19.70
C PRO A 51 -0.74 12.29 -19.04
N ALA A 52 0.16 11.34 -19.32
CA ALA A 52 1.57 11.46 -18.95
C ALA A 52 2.19 12.70 -19.62
N GLU A 53 2.82 13.58 -18.83
CA GLU A 53 3.41 14.80 -19.37
C GLU A 53 4.87 14.94 -18.91
N GLY A 54 5.80 14.70 -19.85
CA GLY A 54 7.23 14.83 -19.61
C GLY A 54 7.69 16.26 -19.32
N GLY A 55 6.88 17.26 -19.70
CA GLY A 55 7.24 18.67 -19.56
C GLY A 55 8.27 19.15 -20.59
N MET A 56 8.76 20.38 -20.42
CA MET A 56 9.64 21.05 -21.39
C MET A 56 11.14 20.84 -21.15
N CYS A 57 11.51 20.32 -19.98
CA CYS A 57 12.90 20.03 -19.64
C CYS A 57 13.31 18.65 -20.18
N ASN A 58 14.61 18.40 -20.31
CA ASN A 58 15.17 17.18 -20.90
C ASN A 58 16.00 16.34 -19.91
N ALA A 59 15.71 16.44 -18.60
CA ALA A 59 16.33 15.55 -17.63
C ALA A 59 15.66 14.16 -17.66
N TYR A 60 16.34 13.15 -17.14
CA TYR A 60 15.84 11.80 -17.06
C TYR A 60 15.40 11.49 -15.63
N PHE A 61 14.12 11.68 -15.31
CA PHE A 61 13.54 11.25 -14.04
C PHE A 61 12.52 10.14 -14.29
N PRO A 62 12.80 8.88 -13.88
CA PRO A 62 11.81 7.82 -13.95
C PRO A 62 10.68 8.11 -12.96
N ARG A 63 9.45 8.13 -13.47
CA ARG A 63 8.21 8.41 -12.74
C ARG A 63 7.12 7.45 -13.16
N TRP A 64 6.00 7.50 -12.47
CA TRP A 64 4.82 6.67 -12.71
C TRP A 64 3.61 7.56 -12.98
N TRP A 65 2.75 7.16 -13.91
CA TRP A 65 1.48 7.83 -14.19
C TRP A 65 0.39 6.78 -14.28
N PHE A 66 -0.85 7.15 -13.95
CA PHE A 66 -2.01 6.30 -14.08
C PHE A 66 -2.60 6.43 -15.47
N ASN A 67 -2.64 5.32 -16.20
CA ASN A 67 -3.29 5.23 -17.50
C ASN A 67 -4.75 4.80 -17.31
N ALA A 68 -5.68 5.72 -17.52
CA ALA A 68 -7.11 5.47 -17.38
C ALA A 68 -7.67 4.49 -18.44
N GLU A 69 -7.02 4.35 -19.60
CA GLU A 69 -7.44 3.40 -20.64
C GLU A 69 -7.09 1.96 -20.26
N THR A 70 -5.90 1.75 -19.70
CA THR A 70 -5.43 0.42 -19.26
C THR A 70 -5.75 0.12 -17.80
N GLN A 71 -6.25 1.12 -17.06
CA GLN A 71 -6.47 1.13 -15.62
C GLN A 71 -5.22 0.72 -14.82
N ARG A 72 -4.03 1.07 -15.30
CA ARG A 72 -2.74 0.65 -14.73
C ARG A 72 -1.80 1.81 -14.51
N CYS A 73 -0.93 1.68 -13.52
CA CYS A 73 0.18 2.59 -13.30
C CYS A 73 1.36 2.18 -14.19
N GLU A 74 1.74 3.04 -15.12
CA GLU A 74 2.76 2.79 -16.13
C GLU A 74 3.97 3.70 -15.88
N PRO A 75 5.21 3.24 -16.12
CA PRO A 75 6.39 4.08 -15.98
C PRO A 75 6.50 5.07 -17.15
N PHE A 76 6.95 6.29 -16.86
CA PHE A 76 7.30 7.30 -17.86
C PHE A 76 8.51 8.13 -17.43
N VAL A 77 9.08 8.90 -18.36
CA VAL A 77 10.21 9.79 -18.07
C VAL A 77 9.70 11.22 -17.94
N TRP A 78 9.92 11.84 -16.79
CA TRP A 78 9.67 13.25 -16.56
C TRP A 78 10.95 14.07 -16.74
N GLY A 79 10.82 15.18 -17.46
CA GLY A 79 11.90 16.07 -17.83
C GLY A 79 12.50 16.89 -16.68
N GLY A 80 11.89 16.87 -15.50
CA GLY A 80 12.35 17.62 -14.32
C GLY A 80 11.70 19.00 -14.14
N CYS A 81 10.85 19.43 -15.07
CA CYS A 81 10.07 20.66 -14.93
C CYS A 81 8.78 20.61 -15.76
N GLY A 82 7.77 21.39 -15.36
CA GLY A 82 6.45 21.35 -15.99
C GLY A 82 5.74 20.01 -15.74
N GLY A 83 4.86 19.62 -16.66
CA GLY A 83 4.05 18.42 -16.51
C GLY A 83 2.75 18.71 -15.75
N ASN A 84 2.09 17.63 -15.32
CA ASN A 84 0.86 17.69 -14.56
C ASN A 84 0.90 16.78 -13.33
N GLY A 85 -0.20 16.72 -12.58
CA GLY A 85 -0.29 15.98 -11.33
C GLY A 85 -0.22 14.45 -11.47
N ASN A 86 -0.40 13.89 -12.67
CA ASN A 86 -0.33 12.45 -12.92
C ASN A 86 1.15 12.01 -13.01
N ASN A 87 1.87 12.23 -11.93
CA ASN A 87 3.31 12.06 -11.82
C ASN A 87 3.64 11.64 -10.40
N PHE A 88 3.93 10.35 -10.23
CA PHE A 88 4.22 9.71 -8.97
C PHE A 88 5.66 9.20 -8.93
N GLU A 89 6.28 9.22 -7.76
CA GLU A 89 7.66 8.76 -7.58
C GLU A 89 7.78 7.23 -7.58
N SER A 90 6.70 6.51 -7.22
CA SER A 90 6.67 5.05 -7.21
C SER A 90 5.34 4.50 -7.74
N ALA A 91 5.35 3.21 -8.11
CA ALA A 91 4.15 2.50 -8.54
C ALA A 91 3.09 2.46 -7.43
N GLU A 92 3.51 2.25 -6.19
CA GLU A 92 2.62 2.18 -5.01
C GLU A 92 1.92 3.51 -4.76
N ALA A 93 2.65 4.64 -4.90
CA ALA A 93 2.06 5.96 -4.76
C ALA A 93 1.01 6.23 -5.86
N CYS A 94 1.27 5.77 -7.09
CA CYS A 94 0.30 5.85 -8.18
C CYS A 94 -0.94 4.98 -7.91
N VAL A 95 -0.75 3.73 -7.48
CA VAL A 95 -1.85 2.80 -7.17
C VAL A 95 -2.68 3.32 -6.01
N SER A 96 -2.04 3.75 -4.92
CA SER A 96 -2.75 4.32 -3.77
C SER A 96 -3.49 5.62 -4.09
N GLY A 97 -3.02 6.37 -5.09
CA GLY A 97 -3.64 7.64 -5.49
C GLY A 97 -4.76 7.48 -6.52
N CYS A 98 -4.68 6.46 -7.38
CA CYS A 98 -5.50 6.38 -8.59
C CYS A 98 -6.16 5.02 -8.85
N ALA A 99 -5.73 3.95 -8.19
CA ALA A 99 -6.40 2.67 -8.35
C ALA A 99 -7.77 2.69 -7.65
N PRO A 100 -8.81 2.08 -8.26
CA PRO A 100 -10.10 1.93 -7.61
C PRO A 100 -9.95 1.07 -6.35
N GLU A 101 -10.63 1.43 -5.27
CA GLU A 101 -10.65 0.76 -3.95
C GLU A 101 -10.99 -0.75 -3.98
N SER A 102 -11.32 -1.31 -5.15
CA SER A 102 -11.66 -2.70 -5.39
C SER A 102 -10.49 -3.60 -5.81
N VAL A 103 -9.25 -3.10 -5.94
CA VAL A 103 -8.08 -3.95 -6.23
C VAL A 103 -7.28 -4.27 -4.96
N SER A 104 -7.66 -5.34 -4.27
CA SER A 104 -6.87 -5.95 -3.18
C SER A 104 -5.68 -6.78 -3.68
N ASP A 105 -5.57 -6.99 -5.00
CA ASP A 105 -4.61 -7.89 -5.62
C ASP A 105 -3.56 -7.14 -6.44
N VAL A 106 -2.37 -6.96 -5.86
CA VAL A 106 -1.22 -6.31 -6.52
C VAL A 106 -0.82 -7.02 -7.83
N CYS A 107 -1.05 -8.34 -7.93
CA CYS A 107 -0.78 -9.13 -9.13
C CYS A 107 -1.75 -8.89 -10.30
N GLN A 108 -2.79 -8.07 -10.11
CA GLN A 108 -3.63 -7.59 -11.22
C GLN A 108 -3.08 -6.29 -11.83
N VAL A 109 -2.17 -5.60 -11.14
CA VAL A 109 -1.69 -4.27 -11.51
C VAL A 109 -0.23 -4.28 -11.98
N VAL A 110 0.58 -5.24 -11.52
CA VAL A 110 1.99 -5.38 -11.94
C VAL A 110 2.10 -6.21 -13.22
N GLY A 111 2.70 -5.64 -14.27
CA GLY A 111 3.11 -6.39 -15.46
C GLY A 111 4.48 -7.04 -15.27
N CYS A 112 4.59 -8.35 -15.52
CA CYS A 112 5.86 -9.08 -15.49
C CYS A 112 6.44 -9.28 -16.91
N PRO A 113 7.77 -9.44 -17.04
CA PRO A 113 8.41 -9.78 -18.32
C PRO A 113 7.94 -11.15 -18.83
N GLU A 114 8.14 -11.41 -20.13
CA GLU A 114 7.70 -12.66 -20.77
C GLU A 114 8.31 -13.88 -20.08
N GLY A 115 7.43 -14.76 -19.57
CA GLY A 115 7.81 -16.04 -18.94
C GLY A 115 7.75 -16.04 -17.41
N ASP A 116 7.61 -14.88 -16.76
CA ASP A 116 7.47 -14.77 -15.30
C ASP A 116 6.01 -14.54 -14.89
N VAL A 117 5.66 -15.02 -13.69
CA VAL A 117 4.35 -14.82 -13.06
C VAL A 117 4.49 -13.91 -11.85
N CYS A 118 3.48 -13.06 -11.60
CA CYS A 118 3.46 -12.28 -10.37
C CYS A 118 3.23 -13.21 -9.17
N VAL A 119 4.08 -13.06 -8.15
CA VAL A 119 3.98 -13.78 -6.89
C VAL A 119 3.99 -12.81 -5.73
N TYR A 120 3.30 -13.22 -4.67
CA TYR A 120 3.35 -12.55 -3.39
C TYR A 120 4.59 -13.03 -2.62
N PHE A 121 5.50 -12.11 -2.32
CA PHE A 121 6.50 -12.28 -1.25
C PHE A 121 5.87 -11.88 0.08
N SER A 122 6.57 -12.10 1.21
CA SER A 122 6.01 -11.87 2.54
C SER A 122 5.55 -10.43 2.79
N GLU A 123 6.06 -9.45 2.04
CA GLU A 123 5.69 -8.03 2.24
C GLU A 123 5.51 -7.23 0.93
N GLN A 124 5.72 -7.84 -0.25
CA GLN A 124 5.60 -7.17 -1.56
C GLN A 124 5.21 -8.18 -2.65
N ALA A 125 4.49 -7.74 -3.69
CA ALA A 125 4.36 -8.55 -4.91
C ALA A 125 5.56 -8.28 -5.83
N GLY A 126 6.02 -9.31 -6.53
CA GLY A 126 7.10 -9.21 -7.51
C GLY A 126 7.00 -10.33 -8.54
N CYS A 127 7.88 -10.30 -9.53
CA CYS A 127 7.90 -11.32 -10.57
C CYS A 127 8.73 -12.54 -10.15
N GLY A 128 8.25 -13.74 -10.43
CA GLY A 128 8.95 -15.00 -10.19
C GLY A 128 8.77 -15.96 -11.35
N THR A 129 9.81 -16.75 -11.62
CA THR A 129 9.75 -17.76 -12.68
C THR A 129 8.89 -18.94 -12.19
N PRO A 130 7.81 -19.29 -12.91
CA PRO A 130 6.98 -20.43 -12.57
C PRO A 130 7.80 -21.71 -12.73
N CYS A 131 7.70 -22.62 -11.76
CA CYS A 131 8.22 -23.96 -11.96
C CYS A 131 7.09 -24.97 -12.16
N VAL A 132 7.23 -25.71 -13.25
CA VAL A 132 6.32 -26.77 -13.66
C VAL A 132 7.13 -28.06 -13.82
N GLU A 133 6.48 -29.20 -13.62
CA GLU A 133 7.12 -30.50 -13.86
C GLU A 133 7.58 -30.59 -15.33
N GLY A 134 8.90 -30.59 -15.55
CA GLY A 134 9.51 -30.72 -16.87
C GLY A 134 10.57 -29.66 -17.21
N ASN A 135 10.56 -28.49 -16.57
CA ASN A 135 11.62 -27.48 -16.67
C ASN A 135 12.07 -27.12 -15.26
N GLY A 136 13.12 -27.79 -14.78
CA GLY A 136 13.75 -27.45 -13.52
C GLY A 136 14.19 -25.98 -13.48
N CYS A 137 14.33 -25.42 -12.29
CA CYS A 137 14.70 -24.04 -12.15
C CYS A 137 16.14 -23.75 -12.61
N PRO A 138 16.42 -22.61 -13.26
CA PRO A 138 17.76 -22.27 -13.73
C PRO A 138 18.74 -22.01 -12.56
N ASN A 139 20.04 -22.09 -12.82
CA ASN A 139 21.11 -21.76 -11.87
C ASN A 139 21.09 -22.57 -10.54
N GLY A 140 20.57 -23.80 -10.55
CA GLY A 140 20.55 -24.65 -9.34
C GLY A 140 19.59 -24.15 -8.26
N THR A 141 18.65 -23.26 -8.62
CA THR A 141 17.54 -22.88 -7.75
C THR A 141 16.55 -24.05 -7.62
N HIS A 142 15.70 -24.02 -6.60
CA HIS A 142 14.73 -25.08 -6.34
C HIS A 142 13.31 -24.55 -6.33
N CYS A 143 12.36 -25.42 -6.63
CA CYS A 143 10.94 -25.13 -6.53
C CYS A 143 10.58 -24.93 -5.06
N SER A 144 10.11 -23.74 -4.72
CA SER A 144 9.64 -23.42 -3.38
C SER A 144 8.33 -22.65 -3.49
N CYS A 145 7.46 -22.84 -2.50
CA CYS A 145 6.19 -22.13 -2.45
C CYS A 145 6.43 -20.69 -1.96
N GLY A 146 5.61 -19.74 -2.42
CA GLY A 146 5.61 -18.38 -1.89
C GLY A 146 5.43 -18.41 -0.36
N SER A 147 6.27 -17.67 0.37
CA SER A 147 6.33 -17.74 1.84
C SER A 147 5.04 -17.29 2.55
N SER A 148 4.16 -16.59 1.83
CA SER A 148 2.90 -16.01 2.30
C SER A 148 1.67 -16.83 1.87
N CYS A 149 1.85 -18.01 1.28
CA CYS A 149 0.76 -18.80 0.74
C CYS A 149 0.31 -19.88 1.74
N PRO A 150 -1.01 -20.00 2.01
CA PRO A 150 -1.55 -21.03 2.90
C PRO A 150 -1.38 -22.46 2.35
N GLY A 151 -1.06 -22.59 1.05
CA GLY A 151 -0.68 -23.83 0.37
C GLY A 151 -0.01 -23.56 -0.98
N CYS A 152 0.70 -24.55 -1.52
CA CYS A 152 1.38 -24.45 -2.82
C CYS A 152 0.40 -24.50 -4.01
N ASP A 153 -0.84 -24.95 -3.76
CA ASP A 153 -1.93 -25.01 -4.73
C ASP A 153 -2.55 -23.63 -5.03
N ASP A 154 -2.45 -22.66 -4.11
CA ASP A 154 -3.04 -21.31 -4.25
C ASP A 154 -2.14 -20.35 -5.05
N CYS A 155 -0.81 -20.49 -4.94
CA CYS A 155 0.16 -19.55 -5.52
C CYS A 155 1.04 -20.16 -6.61
N GLY A 156 0.98 -21.48 -6.81
CA GLY A 156 1.91 -22.22 -7.65
C GLY A 156 3.32 -22.30 -7.05
N LEU A 157 4.15 -23.15 -7.65
CA LEU A 157 5.55 -23.26 -7.31
C LEU A 157 6.36 -22.21 -8.09
N VAL A 158 7.33 -21.56 -7.45
CA VAL A 158 8.29 -20.67 -8.12
C VAL A 158 9.73 -21.02 -7.78
N CYS A 159 10.63 -20.63 -8.68
CA CYS A 159 12.06 -20.85 -8.52
C CYS A 159 12.67 -19.90 -7.47
N ARG A 160 13.35 -20.45 -6.47
CA ARG A 160 14.05 -19.69 -5.43
C ARG A 160 15.47 -20.21 -5.18
N SER A 161 16.39 -19.30 -4.86
CA SER A 161 17.70 -19.66 -4.31
C SER A 161 17.53 -20.28 -2.93
N THR A 162 18.28 -21.35 -2.64
CA THR A 162 18.44 -21.90 -1.28
C THR A 162 18.96 -20.87 -0.30
#